data_AF-A0A1V5L022-F1
#
_entry.id   AF-A0A1V5L022-F1
#
_cell.length_a   1.000
_cell.length_b   1.000
_cell.length_c   1.000
_cell.angle_alpha   90.00
_cell.angle_beta   90.00
_cell.angle_gamma   90.00
#
_symmetry.space_group_name_H-M   'P 1'
#
loop_
_entity.id
_entity.type
_entity.pdbx_description
1 polymer ?
#
loop_
_entity_poly.entity_id
_entity_poly.type
_entity_poly.pdbx_seq_one_letter_code
_entity_poly.pdbx_strand_id
1 'polypeptide(L)' 'MSMYYDTCPVVKNGGVIDANLSEWRKIVSKKEFSIILDLGMGMAEARLLASDLTPEYIEFNMHE' A
#
# COMPACT_ATOMS: atom_id res chain seq x y z
N MET A 1 0.40 11.54 -10.83
CA MET A 1 0.17 10.49 -9.82
C MET A 1 1.48 10.09 -9.16
N SER A 2 1.49 10.02 -7.83
CA SER A 2 2.59 9.51 -7.02
C SER A 2 2.05 8.53 -5.97
N MET A 3 2.83 7.50 -5.64
CA MET A 3 2.47 6.50 -4.63
C MET A 3 3.64 6.24 -3.69
N TYR A 4 3.34 6.05 -2.41
CA TYR A 4 4.32 5.76 -1.37
C TYR A 4 3.86 4.61 -0.49
N TYR A 5 4.81 3.81 -0.02
CA TYR A 5 4.64 2.96 1.15
C TYR A 5 5.28 3.67 2.34
N ASP A 6 4.50 3.98 3.37
CA ASP A 6 4.84 4.94 4.41
C ASP A 6 5.38 6.24 3.76
N THR A 7 6.69 6.50 3.91
CA THR A 7 7.39 7.65 3.33
C THR A 7 8.26 7.28 2.12
N CYS A 8 8.37 6.00 1.78
CA CYS A 8 9.21 5.50 0.69
C CYS A 8 8.48 5.58 -0.65
N PRO A 9 9.05 6.25 -1.68
CA PRO A 9 8.40 6.38 -2.97
C PRO A 9 8.39 5.05 -3.74
N VAL A 10 7.22 4.74 -4.30
CA VAL A 10 6.98 3.58 -5.17
C VAL A 10 6.74 4.05 -6.60
N VAL A 11 5.90 5.07 -6.77
CA VAL A 11 5.62 5.71 -8.06
C VAL A 11 5.83 7.21 -7.94
N LYS A 12 6.51 7.81 -8.92
CA LYS A 12 6.65 9.27 -9.06
C LYS A 12 6.35 9.67 -10.49
N ASN A 13 5.45 10.64 -10.68
CA ASN A 13 5.02 11.11 -12.00
C ASN A 13 4.60 9.97 -12.95
N GLY A 14 3.97 8.91 -12.41
CA GLY A 14 3.54 7.74 -13.17
C GLY A 14 4.63 6.69 -13.46
N GLY A 15 5.90 6.95 -13.12
CA GLY A 15 7.01 5.99 -13.24
C GLY A 15 7.31 5.26 -11.94
N VAL A 16 7.61 3.96 -12.03
CA VAL A 16 8.00 3.12 -10.87
C VAL A 16 9.45 3.40 -10.47
N ILE A 17 9.75 3.36 -9.17
CA ILE A 17 11.08 3.61 -8.59
C ILE A 17 11.72 2.30 -8.07
N ASP A 18 12.00 1.36 -8.98
CA ASP A 18 12.45 -0.01 -8.63
C ASP A 18 13.72 -0.10 -7.77
N ALA A 19 14.53 0.97 -7.74
CA ALA A 19 15.69 1.08 -6.86
C ALA A 19 15.34 0.86 -5.37
N ASN A 20 14.07 1.07 -4.98
CA ASN A 20 13.61 0.94 -3.60
C ASN A 20 13.01 -0.43 -3.25
N LEU A 21 13.07 -1.42 -4.15
CA LEU A 21 12.39 -2.71 -3.96
C LEU A 21 12.72 -3.40 -2.63
N SER A 22 13.98 -3.35 -2.19
CA SER A 22 14.38 -3.92 -0.89
C SER A 22 13.70 -3.21 0.28
N GLU A 23 13.55 -1.89 0.21
CA GLU A 23 12.90 -1.11 1.26
C GLU A 23 11.39 -1.31 1.27
N TRP A 24 10.76 -1.43 0.09
CA TRP A 24 9.34 -1.78 -0.01
C TRP A 24 9.05 -3.10 0.69
N ARG A 25 9.88 -4.13 0.47
CA ARG A 25 9.73 -5.43 1.13
C ARG A 25 9.77 -5.30 2.65
N LYS A 26 10.69 -4.51 3.20
CA LYS A 26 10.75 -4.27 4.64
C LYS A 26 9.51 -3.56 5.17
N ILE A 27 8.99 -2.58 4.44
CA ILE A 27 7.81 -1.81 4.86
C ILE A 27 6.56 -2.70 4.86
N VAL A 28 6.30 -3.45 3.79
CA VAL A 28 5.10 -4.30 3.69
C VAL A 28 5.14 -5.51 4.62
N SER A 29 6.31 -5.89 5.13
CA SER A 29 6.45 -6.94 6.16
C SER A 29 6.16 -6.46 7.59
N LYS A 30 5.93 -5.15 7.80
CA LYS A 30 5.51 -4.64 9.11
C LYS A 30 4.07 -5.07 9.42
N LYS A 31 3.73 -5.09 10.70
CA LYS A 31 2.35 -5.33 11.16
C LYS A 31 1.36 -4.32 10.57
N GLU A 32 1.78 -3.07 10.42
CA GLU A 32 1.00 -1.97 9.86
C GLU A 32 1.91 -1.11 8.98
N PHE A 33 1.38 -0.64 7.85
CA PHE A 33 2.02 0.35 6.98
C PHE A 33 0.93 1.15 6.26
N SER A 34 1.30 2.32 5.72
CA SER A 34 0.39 3.16 4.94
C SER A 34 0.68 3.06 3.44
N ILE A 35 -0.37 3.02 2.63
CA ILE A 35 -0.28 3.29 1.19
C ILE A 35 -0.83 4.70 0.97
N ILE A 36 0.02 5.61 0.49
CA ILE A 36 -0.36 7.00 0.21
C ILE A 36 -0.40 7.19 -1.30
N LEU A 37 -1.56 7.58 -1.82
CA LEU A 37 -1.77 7.84 -3.24
C LEU A 37 -2.12 9.31 -3.45
N ASP A 38 -1.27 10.02 -4.19
CA ASP A 38 -1.54 11.36 -4.67
C ASP A 38 -1.90 11.30 -6.16
N LEU A 39 -3.15 11.64 -6.48
CA LEU A 39 -3.66 11.64 -7.84
C LEU A 39 -3.14 12.84 -8.66
N GLY A 40 -2.78 13.95 -8.01
CA GLY A 40 -2.40 15.20 -8.67
C GLY A 40 -3.58 15.90 -9.35
N MET A 41 -4.80 15.73 -8.83
CA MET A 41 -6.05 16.21 -9.45
C MET A 41 -6.82 17.22 -8.56
N GLY A 42 -6.19 17.74 -7.51
CA GLY A 42 -6.80 18.67 -6.56
C GLY A 42 -6.40 18.36 -5.12
N MET A 43 -7.21 18.81 -4.17
CA MET A 43 -6.95 18.72 -2.72
C MET A 43 -7.94 17.81 -1.98
N ALA A 44 -8.81 17.09 -2.70
CA ALA A 44 -9.75 16.17 -2.06
C ALA A 44 -9.00 14.96 -1.47
N GLU A 45 -9.36 14.57 -0.25
CA GLU A 45 -8.72 13.48 0.47
C GLU A 45 -9.75 12.52 1.09
N ALA A 46 -9.34 11.27 1.25
CA ALA A 46 -10.08 10.24 1.98
C ALA A 46 -9.09 9.26 2.63
N ARG A 47 -9.52 8.61 3.71
CA ARG A 47 -8.72 7.60 4.41
C ARG A 47 -9.55 6.33 4.61
N LEU A 48 -8.94 5.19 4.29
CA LEU A 48 -9.51 3.87 4.48
C LEU A 48 -8.57 3.04 5.37
N LEU A 49 -9.17 2.21 6.22
CA LEU A 49 -8.45 1.16 6.94
C LEU A 49 -8.78 -0.17 6.29
N ALA A 50 -7.77 -0.98 6.03
CA ALA A 50 -7.89 -2.30 5.42
C ALA A 50 -6.84 -3.24 6.01
N SER A 51 -7.08 -4.55 5.88
CA SER A 51 -6.12 -5.60 6.22
C SER A 51 -5.70 -6.34 4.96
N ASP A 52 -4.64 -7.14 5.08
CA ASP A 52 -4.29 -8.14 4.08
C ASP A 52 -5.32 -9.27 4.05
N LEU A 53 -5.28 -10.02 2.95
CA LEU A 53 -6.08 -11.22 2.77
C LEU A 53 -5.22 -12.43 3.12
N THR A 54 -5.57 -13.14 4.18
CA THR A 54 -4.82 -14.30 4.66
C THR A 54 -5.55 -15.62 4.38
N PRO A 55 -4.85 -16.76 4.34
CA PRO A 55 -5.48 -18.07 4.27
C PRO A 55 -6.48 -18.31 5.41
N GLU A 56 -6.17 -17.87 6.63
CA GLU A 56 -7.04 -18.03 7.80
C GLU A 56 -8.34 -17.24 7.64
N TYR A 57 -8.31 -16.06 7.00
CA TYR A 57 -9.53 -15.33 6.65
C TYR A 57 -10.38 -16.15 5.68
N ILE A 58 -9.77 -16.80 4.69
CA ILE A 58 -10.49 -17.66 3.74
C ILE A 58 -11.12 -18.84 4.48
N GLU A 59 -10.34 -19.59 5.27
CA GLU A 59 -10.81 -20.73 6.06
C GLU A 59 -11.97 -20.36 6.99
N PHE A 60 -11.86 -19.23 7.69
CA PHE A 60 -12.92 -18.73 8.57
C PHE A 60 -14.24 -18.52 7.83
N ASN A 61 -14.20 -18.00 6.59
CA ASN A 61 -15.39 -17.68 5.81
C ASN A 61 -15.89 -18.83 4.89
N MET A 62 -15.11 -19.90 4.72
CA MET A 62 -15.50 -21.04 3.86
C MET A 62 -16.45 -22.04 4.53
N HIS A 63 -16.64 -21.96 5.85
CA HIS A 63 -17.43 -22.93 6.62
C HIS A 63 -18.93 -22.59 6.75
N GLU A 64 -19.52 -21.89 5.77
CA GLU A 64 -20.98 -21.82 5.58
C GLU A 64 -21.52 -23.04 4.82
#